data_AF-A0A5J4Q988-F1
#
_entry.id   AF-A0A5J4Q988-F1
#
_cell.length_a   1.000
_cell.length_b   1.000
_cell.length_c   1.000
_cell.angle_alpha   90.00
_cell.angle_beta   90.00
_cell.angle_gamma   90.00
#
_symmetry.space_group_name_H-M   'P 1'
#
loop_
_entity.id
_entity.type
_entity.pdbx_description
1 polymer ?
#
loop_
_entity_poly.entity_id
_entity_poly.type
_entity_poly.pdbx_seq_one_letter_code
_entity_poly.pdbx_strand_id
1 'polypeptide(L)'
;MNIENKLFLLDAYALIYRAYYAFIKTPRLNSKGFNTSAILGFVNTLEDILKKEIPTHIGVAFDPPTPTFRHELYEKYKAQREETPEVIRLSVPLIKEIINAYHIPILEVNGYEA
;
A
#
# COMPACT_ATOMS: atom_id res chain seq x y z
N MET A 1 8.87 2.11 32.22
CA MET A 1 9.34 2.18 30.82
C MET A 1 8.72 3.42 30.22
N ASN A 2 9.53 4.38 29.75
CA ASN A 2 9.00 5.43 28.87
C ASN A 2 8.56 4.74 27.60
N ILE A 3 7.24 4.60 27.41
CA ILE A 3 6.70 4.19 26.12
C ILE A 3 6.84 5.43 25.24
N GLU A 4 7.95 5.51 24.50
CA GLU A 4 8.12 6.57 23.51
C GLU A 4 6.98 6.47 22.50
N ASN A 5 6.22 7.56 22.35
CA ASN A 5 5.11 7.63 21.40
C ASN A 5 5.65 7.58 19.97
N LYS A 6 5.86 6.37 19.45
CA LYS A 6 6.32 6.11 18.09
C LYS A 6 5.11 5.92 17.17
N LEU A 7 4.94 6.83 16.23
CA LEU A 7 3.91 6.81 15.18
C LEU A 7 4.51 6.35 13.85
N PHE A 8 3.87 5.38 13.20
CA PHE A 8 4.18 4.98 11.82
C PHE A 8 3.04 5.34 10.88
N LEU A 9 3.41 5.97 9.77
CA LEU A 9 2.52 6.20 8.65
C LEU A 9 3.12 5.50 7.43
N LEU A 10 2.37 4.55 6.88
CA LEU A 10 2.82 3.74 5.74
C LEU A 10 2.13 4.21 4.47
N ASP A 11 2.91 4.47 3.42
CA ASP A 11 2.39 4.65 2.06
C ASP A 11 2.08 3.27 1.46
N ALA A 12 0.79 2.97 1.26
CA ALA A 12 0.37 1.69 0.75
C ALA A 12 0.89 1.42 -0.66
N TYR A 13 0.81 2.40 -1.56
CA TYR A 13 1.20 2.19 -2.96
C TYR A 13 2.70 2.00 -3.08
N ALA A 14 3.52 2.76 -2.36
CA ALA A 14 4.96 2.54 -2.35
C ALA A 14 5.33 1.10 -1.93
N LEU A 15 4.67 0.57 -0.89
CA LEU A 15 4.90 -0.80 -0.42
C LEU A 15 4.38 -1.85 -1.41
N ILE A 16 3.22 -1.62 -2.03
CA ILE A 16 2.61 -2.51 -3.02
C ILE A 16 3.46 -2.60 -4.29
N TYR A 17 3.91 -1.46 -4.84
CA TYR A 17 4.78 -1.44 -6.00
C TYR A 17 6.13 -2.10 -5.69
N ARG A 18 6.72 -1.83 -4.52
CA ARG A 18 7.95 -2.49 -4.08
C ARG A 18 7.78 -4.01 -4.03
N ALA A 19 6.67 -4.49 -3.46
CA ALA A 19 6.35 -5.91 -3.41
C ALA A 19 6.16 -6.51 -4.81
N TYR A 20 5.42 -5.83 -5.68
CA TYR A 20 5.18 -6.26 -7.05
C TYR A 20 6.49 -6.44 -7.83
N TYR A 21 7.37 -5.43 -7.82
CA TYR A 21 8.65 -5.50 -8.55
C TYR A 21 9.62 -6.53 -7.95
N ALA A 22 9.58 -6.78 -6.65
CA ALA A 22 10.39 -7.84 -6.02
C ALA A 22 10.04 -9.24 -6.54
N PHE A 23 8.77 -9.48 -6.89
CA PHE A 23 8.27 -10.78 -7.35
C PHE A 23 7.96 -10.84 -8.85
N ILE A 24 8.23 -9.79 -9.63
CA ILE A 24 7.84 -9.72 -11.05
C ILE A 24 8.43 -10.88 -11.87
N LYS A 25 9.67 -11.30 -11.56
CA LYS A 25 10.35 -12.42 -12.23
C LYS A 25 9.89 -13.80 -11.76
N THR A 26 9.33 -13.88 -10.55
CA THR A 26 8.85 -15.15 -9.95
C THR A 26 7.51 -14.93 -9.25
N PRO A 27 6.41 -14.77 -10.00
CA PRO A 27 5.12 -14.46 -9.41
C PRO A 27 4.64 -15.59 -8.48
N ARG A 28 3.95 -15.22 -7.40
CA ARG A 28 3.31 -16.15 -6.48
C ARG A 28 1.85 -16.27 -6.87
N LEU A 29 1.46 -17.45 -7.32
CA LEU A 29 0.08 -17.76 -7.70
C LEU A 29 -0.54 -18.67 -6.64
N ASN A 30 -1.81 -18.44 -6.31
CA ASN A 30 -2.56 -19.38 -5.50
C ASN A 30 -3.09 -20.55 -6.34
N SER A 31 -3.78 -21.51 -5.71
CA SER A 31 -4.35 -22.69 -6.39
C SER A 31 -5.41 -22.36 -7.46
N LYS A 32 -5.94 -21.13 -7.46
CA LYS A 32 -6.90 -20.63 -8.47
C LYS A 32 -6.22 -19.80 -9.57
N GLY A 33 -4.89 -19.72 -9.59
CA GLY A 33 -4.12 -18.94 -10.56
C GLY A 33 -4.07 -17.43 -10.30
N PHE A 34 -4.60 -16.96 -9.16
CA PHE A 34 -4.57 -15.54 -8.81
C PHE A 34 -3.19 -15.14 -8.28
N ASN A 35 -2.65 -14.03 -8.79
CA ASN A 35 -1.33 -13.53 -8.42
C ASN A 35 -1.40 -12.78 -7.08
N THR A 36 -0.81 -13.37 -6.05
CA THR A 36 -0.78 -12.86 -4.67
C THR A 36 0.55 -12.18 -4.32
N SER A 37 1.45 -11.96 -5.30
CA SER A 37 2.78 -11.39 -5.06
C SER A 37 2.76 -10.06 -4.31
N ALA A 38 1.94 -9.12 -4.79
CA ALA A 38 1.83 -7.78 -4.20
C ALA A 38 1.28 -7.85 -2.77
N ILE A 39 0.26 -8.69 -2.55
CA ILE A 39 -0.36 -8.93 -1.24
C ILE A 39 0.66 -9.51 -0.27
N LEU A 40 1.34 -10.59 -0.67
CA LEU A 40 2.33 -11.28 0.16
C LEU A 40 3.47 -10.34 0.56
N GLY A 41 4.03 -9.59 -0.39
CA GLY A 41 5.13 -8.68 -0.09
C GLY A 41 4.71 -7.49 0.78
N PHE A 42 3.49 -6.99 0.60
CA PHE A 42 2.93 -5.96 1.49
C PHE A 42 2.78 -6.48 2.92
N VAL A 43 2.14 -7.64 3.10
CA VAL A 43 1.93 -8.23 4.43
C VAL A 43 3.24 -8.57 5.12
N ASN A 44 4.22 -9.14 4.40
CA ASN A 44 5.54 -9.42 4.97
C ASN A 44 6.22 -8.13 5.45
N THR A 45 6.11 -7.04 4.69
CA THR A 45 6.64 -5.74 5.11
C THR A 45 5.94 -5.23 6.36
N LEU A 46 4.60 -5.28 6.38
CA LEU A 46 3.80 -4.81 7.51
C LEU A 46 4.16 -5.57 8.79
N GLU A 47 4.21 -6.91 8.71
CA GLU A 47 4.61 -7.79 9.81
C GLU A 47 6.02 -7.48 10.33
N ASP A 48 6.96 -7.25 9.43
CA ASP A 48 8.33 -6.88 9.79
C ASP A 48 8.37 -5.56 10.55
N ILE A 49 7.63 -4.54 10.11
CA ILE A 49 7.54 -3.24 10.79
C ILE A 49 6.93 -3.41 12.18
N LEU A 50 5.80 -4.12 12.29
CA LEU A 50 5.12 -4.35 13.57
C LEU A 50 6.03 -5.06 14.58
N LYS A 51 6.82 -6.05 14.13
CA LYS A 51 7.72 -6.83 15.01
C LYS A 51 9.00 -6.09 15.39
N LYS A 52 9.62 -5.36 14.44
CA LYS A 52 10.92 -4.72 14.66
C LYS A 52 10.78 -3.39 15.38
N GLU A 53 9.77 -2.60 14.99
CA GLU A 53 9.65 -1.21 15.44
C GLU A 53 8.75 -1.04 16.66
N ILE A 54 7.87 -2.03 16.90
CA ILE A 54 6.91 -2.09 18.01
C ILE A 54 6.23 -0.72 18.20
N PRO A 55 5.51 -0.24 17.17
CA PRO A 55 4.97 1.11 17.19
C PRO A 55 3.82 1.23 18.19
N THR A 56 3.73 2.40 18.82
CA THR A 56 2.58 2.74 19.68
C THR A 56 1.35 3.11 18.87
N HIS A 57 1.56 3.69 17.68
CA HIS A 57 0.51 4.13 16.77
C HIS A 57 0.93 3.77 15.34
N ILE A 58 -0.03 3.32 14.53
CA ILE A 58 0.19 2.99 13.13
C ILE A 58 -1.02 3.40 12.29
N GLY A 59 -0.78 3.88 11.08
CA GLY A 59 -1.79 4.12 10.05
C GLY A 59 -1.25 3.82 8.67
N VAL A 60 -2.14 3.46 7.74
CA VAL A 60 -1.79 3.18 6.35
C VAL A 60 -2.53 4.15 5.44
N ALA A 61 -1.79 4.95 4.68
CA ALA A 61 -2.33 5.92 3.73
C ALA A 61 -2.53 5.28 2.35
N PHE A 62 -3.69 5.52 1.74
CA PHE A 62 -3.96 5.20 0.33
C PHE A 62 -4.30 6.46 -0.45
N ASP A 63 -3.63 6.64 -1.58
CA ASP A 63 -3.98 7.69 -2.53
C ASP A 63 -5.30 7.34 -3.25
N PRO A 64 -6.27 8.27 -3.33
CA PRO A 64 -7.48 8.04 -4.09
C PRO A 64 -7.16 7.94 -5.60
N PRO A 65 -7.87 7.06 -6.34
CA PRO A 65 -7.70 6.93 -7.79
C PRO A 65 -8.24 8.14 -8.57
N THR A 66 -9.05 8.98 -7.92
CA THR A 66 -9.76 10.08 -8.55
C THR A 66 -8.85 11.30 -8.74
N PRO A 67 -8.68 11.80 -9.98
CA PRO A 67 -7.99 13.06 -10.21
C PRO A 67 -8.82 14.21 -9.63
N THR A 68 -8.41 14.79 -8.51
CA THR A 68 -9.05 15.98 -7.95
C THR A 68 -8.14 17.19 -8.11
N PHE A 69 -8.62 18.19 -8.87
CA PHE A 69 -8.25 19.62 -8.95
C PHE A 69 -6.79 20.10 -8.81
N ARG A 70 -5.79 19.22 -8.88
CA ARG A 70 -4.36 19.56 -8.96
C ARG A 70 -3.81 19.18 -10.34
N HIS A 71 -4.57 19.48 -11.39
CA HIS A 71 -4.35 18.95 -12.72
C HIS A 71 -3.26 19.66 -13.55
N GLU A 72 -2.90 20.90 -13.25
CA GLU A 72 -2.03 21.63 -14.19
C GLU A 72 -0.51 21.46 -13.96
N LEU A 73 -0.08 21.20 -12.72
CA LEU A 73 1.35 20.98 -12.40
C LEU A 73 1.76 19.50 -12.36
N TYR A 74 0.80 18.58 -12.16
CA TYR A 74 1.06 17.15 -11.95
C TYR A 74 0.84 16.29 -13.21
N GLU A 75 0.14 16.82 -14.24
CA GLU A 75 -0.08 16.12 -15.51
C GLU A 75 1.23 15.72 -16.18
N LYS A 76 2.21 16.64 -16.28
CA LYS A 76 3.52 16.31 -16.89
C LYS A 76 4.33 15.27 -16.11
N TYR A 77 4.12 15.15 -14.80
CA TYR A 77 4.83 14.22 -13.93
C TYR A 77 4.17 12.82 -13.91
N LYS A 78 2.84 12.75 -14.06
CA LYS A 78 2.09 11.49 -14.19
C LYS A 78 1.93 11.01 -15.64
N ALA A 79 2.17 11.85 -16.65
CA ALA A 79 2.10 11.48 -18.07
C ALA A 79 3.12 10.40 -18.50
N GLN A 80 4.18 10.19 -17.72
CA GLN A 80 5.13 9.09 -17.93
C GLN A 80 4.90 7.88 -17.01
N ARG A 81 3.92 7.91 -16.10
CA ARG A 81 3.58 6.72 -15.31
C ARG A 81 2.88 5.72 -16.23
N GLU A 82 3.50 4.57 -16.42
CA GLU A 82 2.83 3.40 -16.99
C GLU A 82 1.56 3.11 -16.18
N GLU A 83 0.52 2.63 -16.87
CA GLU A 83 -0.74 2.25 -16.25
C GLU A 83 -0.49 1.30 -15.08
N THR A 84 -1.21 1.51 -13.96
CA THR A 84 -1.08 0.65 -12.78
C THR A 84 -1.30 -0.81 -13.19
N PRO A 85 -0.31 -1.70 -12.99
CA PRO A 85 -0.42 -3.10 -13.40
C PRO A 85 -1.69 -3.76 -12.86
N GLU A 86 -2.34 -4.57 -13.69
CA GLU A 86 -3.60 -5.22 -13.32
C GLU A 86 -3.49 -6.04 -12.03
N VAL A 87 -2.35 -6.70 -11.81
CA VAL A 87 -2.05 -7.45 -10.57
C VAL A 87 -2.15 -6.54 -9.34
N ILE A 88 -1.64 -5.31 -9.42
CA ILE A 88 -1.73 -4.34 -8.32
C ILE A 88 -3.19 -3.92 -8.13
N ARG A 89 -3.88 -3.56 -9.22
CA ARG A 89 -5.29 -3.15 -9.17
C ARG A 89 -6.19 -4.19 -8.51
N LEU A 90 -5.99 -5.47 -8.82
CA LEU A 90 -6.73 -6.58 -8.21
C LEU A 90 -6.30 -6.89 -6.77
N SER A 91 -5.06 -6.55 -6.39
CA SER A 91 -4.54 -6.78 -5.03
C SER A 91 -5.00 -5.73 -4.02
N VAL A 92 -5.19 -4.48 -4.45
CA VAL A 92 -5.52 -3.35 -3.55
C VAL A 92 -6.76 -3.62 -2.67
N PRO A 93 -7.91 -4.08 -3.19
CA PRO A 93 -9.08 -4.35 -2.35
C PRO A 93 -8.79 -5.38 -1.24
N LEU A 94 -8.08 -6.46 -1.58
CA LEU A 94 -7.70 -7.51 -0.62
C LEU A 94 -6.71 -7.00 0.43
N ILE A 95 -5.80 -6.11 0.04
CA ILE A 95 -4.86 -5.49 0.98
C ILE A 95 -5.61 -4.60 1.97
N LYS A 96 -6.62 -3.83 1.51
CA LYS A 96 -7.48 -3.04 2.43
C LYS A 96 -8.24 -3.93 3.40
N GLU A 97 -8.79 -5.06 2.93
CA GLU A 97 -9.43 -6.05 3.81
C GLU A 97 -8.47 -6.58 4.87
N ILE A 98 -7.23 -6.89 4.50
CA ILE A 98 -6.20 -7.36 5.43
C ILE A 98 -5.87 -6.27 6.45
N ILE A 99 -5.62 -5.04 6.03
CA ILE A 99 -5.30 -3.92 6.96
C ILE A 99 -6.43 -3.71 7.97
N ASN A 100 -7.69 -3.78 7.51
CA ASN A 100 -8.85 -3.72 8.40
C ASN A 100 -8.88 -4.89 9.39
N ALA A 101 -8.51 -6.10 8.96
CA ALA A 101 -8.42 -7.27 9.85
C ALA A 101 -7.31 -7.13 10.92
N TYR A 102 -6.24 -6.37 10.63
CA TYR A 102 -5.24 -5.97 11.62
C TYR A 102 -5.71 -4.85 12.57
N HIS A 103 -6.92 -4.32 12.38
CA HIS A 103 -7.45 -3.15 13.08
C HIS A 103 -6.58 -1.90 12.93
N ILE A 104 -5.89 -1.77 11.79
CA ILE A 104 -5.06 -0.60 11.49
C ILE A 104 -5.91 0.42 10.73
N PRO A 105 -5.94 1.70 11.16
CA PRO A 105 -6.68 2.73 10.45
C PRO A 105 -6.12 2.95 9.06
N ILE A 106 -7.01 2.90 8.08
CA ILE A 106 -6.74 3.30 6.71
C ILE A 106 -7.05 4.79 6.58
N LEU A 107 -6.04 5.56 6.19
CA LEU A 107 -6.14 7.00 5.97
C LEU A 107 -6.38 7.23 4.48
N GLU A 108 -7.64 7.45 4.12
CA GLU A 108 -8.05 7.85 2.78
C GLU A 108 -8.89 9.10 2.91
N VAL A 109 -8.49 10.17 2.23
CA VAL A 109 -9.27 11.39 2.21
C VAL A 109 -9.80 11.57 0.79
N ASN A 110 -11.10 11.40 0.62
CA ASN A 110 -11.77 11.74 -0.63
C ASN A 110 -11.72 13.26 -0.81
N GLY A 111 -10.81 13.74 -1.65
CA GLY A 111 -10.77 15.14 -2.11
C GLY A 111 -9.80 16.08 -1.38
N TYR A 112 -8.94 15.61 -0.48
CA TYR A 112 -7.85 16.39 0.14
C TYR A 112 -6.63 15.47 0.37
N GLU A 113 -5.40 15.97 0.18
CA GLU A 113 -4.15 15.19 0.33
C GLU A 113 -3.67 15.12 1.80
N ALA A 114 -2.85 14.10 2.10
CA ALA A 114 -1.94 14.08 3.25
C ALA A 114 -0.62 14.81 2.93
#